data_AF-A0ABC9VQW4-F1
#
_entry.id   AF-A0ABC9VQW4-F1
#
_cell.length_a   1.000
_cell.length_b   1.000
_cell.length_c   1.000
_cell.angle_alpha   90.00
_cell.angle_beta   90.00
_cell.angle_gamma   90.00
#
_symmetry.space_group_name_H-M   'P 1'
#
loop_
_entity.id
_entity.type
_entity.pdbx_description
1 polymer ?
#
loop_
_entity_poly.entity_id
_entity_poly.type
_entity_poly.pdbx_seq_one_letter_code
_entity_poly.pdbx_strand_id
1 'polypeptide(L)' 'MKSIKISEALRKERKSLGLTQGQMIKESKISVTHYSKMEMDKIEFLLMI' A
#
# COMPACT_ATOMS: atom_id res chain seq x y z
N MET A 1 7.86 14.34 17.32
CA MET A 1 6.78 14.07 16.34
C MET A 1 6.86 12.60 15.96
N LYS A 2 5.81 11.80 16.20
CA LYS A 2 5.79 10.39 15.78
C LYS A 2 5.74 10.39 14.25
N SER A 3 6.81 9.95 13.58
CA SER A 3 6.83 9.85 12.11
C SER A 3 5.73 8.87 11.71
N ILE A 4 4.64 9.39 11.12
CA ILE A 4 3.59 8.54 10.57
C ILE A 4 4.20 7.87 9.35
N LYS A 5 4.48 6.58 9.47
CA LYS A 5 4.98 5.80 8.35
C LYS A 5 3.91 5.77 7.25
N ILE A 6 4.31 6.04 6.01
CA ILE A 6 3.42 6.05 4.84
C ILE A 6 2.65 4.74 4.73
N SER A 7 3.29 3.62 5.07
CA SER A 7 2.69 2.28 5.16
C SER A 7 1.50 2.22 6.13
N GLU A 8 1.60 2.87 7.28
CA GLU A 8 0.53 2.92 8.28
C GLU A 8 -0.63 3.84 7.84
N ALA A 9 -0.30 5.00 7.25
CA ALA A 9 -1.31 5.92 6.71
C ALA A 9 -2.10 5.26 5.57
N LEU A 10 -1.41 4.62 4.62
CA LEU A 10 -2.02 3.90 3.50
C LEU A 10 -2.96 2.81 3.99
N ARG A 11 -2.52 2.02 4.98
CA ARG A 11 -3.33 0.95 5.57
C ARG A 11 -4.56 1.48 6.30
N LYS A 12 -4.44 2.61 7.01
CA LYS A 12 -5.58 3.25 7.68
C LYS A 12 -6.58 3.79 6.67
N GLU A 13 -6.11 4.47 5.64
CA GLU A 13 -6.96 5.04 4.60
C GLU A 13 -7.77 3.95 3.89
N ARG A 14 -7.10 2.88 3.43
CA ARG A 14 -7.79 1.76 2.78
C ARG A 14 -8.88 1.15 3.67
N LYS A 15 -8.58 0.95 4.97
CA LYS A 15 -9.55 0.43 5.94
C LYS A 15 -10.71 1.40 6.18
N SER A 16 -10.45 2.69 6.24
CA SER A 16 -11.46 3.75 6.40
C SER A 16 -12.47 3.72 5.24
N LEU A 17 -11.97 3.50 4.03
CA LEU A 17 -12.78 3.39 2.82
C LEU A 17 -13.49 2.02 2.68
N GLY A 18 -13.23 1.05 3.57
CA GLY A 18 -13.80 -0.30 3.48
C GLY A 18 -13.30 -1.10 2.27
N LEU A 19 -12.14 -0.74 1.71
CA LEU A 19 -11.63 -1.33 0.47
C LEU A 19 -10.70 -2.53 0.72
N THR A 20 -10.78 -3.50 -0.17
CA THR A 20 -9.79 -4.59 -0.27
C THR A 20 -8.52 -4.10 -0.97
N GLN A 21 -7.39 -4.77 -0.72
CA GLN A 21 -6.14 -4.45 -1.43
C GLN A 21 -6.29 -4.62 -2.96
N GLY A 22 -7.08 -5.61 -3.41
CA GLY A 22 -7.36 -5.82 -4.83
C GLY A 22 -8.13 -4.66 -5.48
N GLN A 23 -9.04 -4.02 -4.74
CA GLN A 23 -9.75 -2.84 -5.24
C GLN A 23 -8.83 -1.63 -5.34
N MET A 24 -7.87 -1.48 -4.42
CA MET A 24 -6.89 -0.38 -4.46
C MET A 24 -5.97 -0.43 -5.68
N ILE A 25 -5.75 -1.62 -6.24
CA ILE A 25 -4.81 -1.83 -7.35
C ILE A 25 -5.50 -2.13 -8.67
N LYS A 26 -6.84 -2.07 -8.73
CA LYS A 26 -7.63 -2.55 -9.88
C LYS A 26 -7.19 -1.92 -11.21
N GLU A 27 -6.76 -0.66 -11.18
CA GLU A 27 -6.29 0.09 -12.36
C GLU A 27 -4.78 0.34 -12.32
N SER A 28 -4.09 -0.29 -11.37
CA SER A 28 -2.64 -0.20 -11.23
C SER A 28 -1.95 -1.37 -11.91
N LYS A 29 -0.66 -1.19 -12.24
CA LYS A 29 0.21 -2.25 -12.74
C LYS A 29 0.80 -3.11 -11.62
N ILE A 30 0.56 -2.78 -10.36
CA ILE A 30 1.11 -3.51 -9.22
C ILE A 30 0.22 -4.67 -8.81
N SER A 31 0.83 -5.76 -8.32
CA SER A 31 0.10 -6.90 -7.77
C SER A 31 -0.37 -6.65 -6.34
N VAL A 32 -1.35 -7.44 -5.88
CA VAL A 32 -1.84 -7.39 -4.49
C VAL A 32 -0.68 -7.64 -3.51
N THR A 33 0.22 -8.57 -3.84
CA THR A 33 1.43 -8.86 -3.04
C THR A 33 2.33 -7.64 -2.93
N HIS A 34 2.52 -6.90 -4.03
CA HIS A 34 3.32 -5.66 -4.02
C HIS A 34 2.68 -4.61 -3.12
N TYR A 35 1.37 -4.38 -3.26
CA TYR A 35 0.61 -3.46 -2.40
C TYR A 35 0.68 -3.88 -0.91
N SER A 36 0.60 -5.17 -0.61
CA SER A 36 0.74 -5.69 0.75
C SER A 36 2.12 -5.39 1.35
N LYS A 37 3.20 -5.51 0.55
CA LYS A 37 4.55 -5.10 0.98
C LYS A 37 4.62 -3.59 1.29
N MET A 38 3.87 -2.76 0.55
CA MET A 38 3.76 -1.32 0.83
C MET A 38 3.11 -1.06 2.19
N GLU A 39 2.02 -1.75 2.52
CA GLU A 39 1.37 -1.62 3.84
C GLU A 39 2.20 -2.18 5.00
N MET A 40 3.15 -3.07 4.70
CA MET A 40 4.04 -3.70 5.69
C MET A 40 5.38 -2.99 5.86
N ASP A 41 5.62 -1.88 5.15
CA ASP A 41 6.91 -1.17 5.15
C ASP A 41 8.08 -2.03 4.63
N LYS A 42 7.77 -3.05 3.79
CA LYS A 42 8.72 -4.01 3.21
C LYS A 42 8.93 -3.80 1.71
N ILE A 43 8.87 -2.54 1.27
CA ILE A 43 9.12 -2.20 -0.13
C ILE A 43 10.62 -2.32 -0.36
N GLU A 44 11.06 -3.41 -1.01
CA GLU A 44 12.26 -3.29 -1.83
C GLU A 44 11.87 -2.44 -3.03
N PHE A 45 12.52 -1.29 -3.14
CA PHE A 45 12.26 -0.25 -4.13
C PHE A 45 12.60 -0.77 -5.53
N LEU A 46 11.70 -1.51 -6.16
CA LEU A 46 11.72 -1.74 -7.61
C LEU A 46 10.93 -0.60 -8.26
N LEU A 47 11.61 0.54 -8.35
CA LEU A 47 11.38 1.50 -9.44
C LEU A 47 11.63 0.74 -10.75
N MET A 48 10.59 0.17 -11.35
CA MET A 48 10.63 -0.17 -12.78
C MET A 48 9.90 0.94 -13.54
N ILE A 49 10.74 1.81 -14.08
CA ILE A 49 10.48 2.70 -15.21
C ILE A 49 10.15 1.84 -16.43
#